data_AF-A0A7K5LAT0-F1
#
_entry.id   AF-A0A7K5LAT0-F1
#
_cell.length_a   1.000
_cell.length_b   1.000
_cell.length_c   1.000
_cell.angle_alpha   90.00
_cell.angle_beta   90.00
_cell.angle_gamma   90.00
#
_symmetry.space_group_name_H-M   'P 1'
#
loop_
_entity.id
_entity.type
_entity.pdbx_description
1 polymer ?
#
loop_
_entity_poly.entity_id
_entity_poly.type
_entity_poly.pdbx_seq_one_letter_code
_entity_poly.pdbx_strand_id
1 'polypeptide(L)'
;FQTMLKTKLNVLTLRKEPLPTVIFHEPEAIELCTTTPLMKTRTHTGCKVTYLGKVSTTGMQFLSGCTEKPVIELWKKHTLTTEDVYPANALLEIRPFQVWLHHLDLKGEATVHMDTFQVARIAYCTADHNVSPNIFAWVYREINDDLSYQMDCHAVECESKLEAKKLAHAMMEAFKKTFHSMKSDGRIHRNSSSEEMSHEFESDDG
;
A
#
# COMPACT_ATOMS: atom_id res chain seq x y z
N PHE A 1 -48.37 -16.31 33.91
CA PHE A 1 -47.43 -17.08 34.75
C PHE A 1 -46.02 -16.57 34.50
N GLN A 2 -45.44 -15.95 35.53
CA GLN A 2 -44.16 -15.23 35.51
C GLN A 2 -42.95 -16.18 35.36
N THR A 3 -41.94 -15.65 34.68
CA THR A 3 -40.56 -16.10 34.53
C THR A 3 -39.84 -16.38 35.85
N MET A 4 -39.01 -17.44 35.92
CA MET A 4 -37.75 -17.48 36.68
C MET A 4 -37.06 -18.85 36.56
N LEU A 5 -36.12 -18.99 35.63
CA LEU A 5 -35.10 -20.04 35.69
C LEU A 5 -33.87 -19.46 36.42
N LYS A 6 -33.74 -19.83 37.69
CA LYS A 6 -32.55 -19.60 38.53
C LYS A 6 -31.46 -20.59 38.11
N THR A 7 -30.37 -20.10 37.52
CA THR A 7 -29.13 -20.89 37.39
C THR A 7 -28.14 -20.42 38.45
N LYS A 8 -27.67 -21.38 39.25
CA LYS A 8 -26.84 -21.19 40.45
C LYS A 8 -25.40 -20.81 40.08
N LEU A 9 -24.89 -19.80 40.77
CA LEU A 9 -23.49 -19.42 40.85
C LEU A 9 -22.76 -20.42 41.78
N ASN A 10 -21.74 -21.11 41.30
CA ASN A 10 -20.88 -21.93 42.14
C ASN A 10 -19.83 -21.05 42.82
N VAL A 11 -19.99 -20.84 44.13
CA VAL A 11 -18.97 -20.33 45.05
C VAL A 11 -17.94 -21.43 45.27
N LEU A 12 -16.70 -21.22 44.82
CA LEU A 12 -15.55 -21.98 45.28
C LEU A 12 -15.01 -21.30 46.54
N THR A 13 -15.19 -21.97 47.67
CA THR A 13 -14.64 -21.63 48.98
C THR A 13 -13.10 -21.71 48.93
N LEU A 14 -12.42 -20.57 49.01
CA LEU A 14 -10.98 -20.51 49.26
C LEU A 14 -10.71 -20.89 50.73
N ARG A 15 -10.12 -22.07 50.94
CA ARG A 15 -9.51 -22.42 52.23
C ARG A 15 -8.21 -21.65 52.41
N LYS A 16 -8.03 -21.13 53.62
CA LYS A 16 -6.94 -20.25 54.05
C LYS A 16 -5.82 -21.11 54.63
N GLU A 17 -4.78 -21.39 53.84
CA GLU A 17 -3.50 -21.90 54.35
C GLU A 17 -2.46 -20.76 54.37
N PRO A 18 -1.64 -20.63 55.42
CA PRO A 18 -0.64 -19.57 55.51
C PRO A 18 0.57 -19.90 54.61
N LEU A 19 0.93 -18.95 53.74
CA LEU A 19 2.11 -19.03 52.87
C LEU A 19 3.40 -18.88 53.70
N PRO A 20 4.46 -19.65 53.40
CA PRO A 20 5.73 -19.56 54.10
C PRO A 20 6.44 -18.22 53.81
N THR A 21 7.11 -17.69 54.83
CA THR A 21 7.90 -16.45 54.77
C THR A 21 9.09 -16.63 53.83
N VAL A 22 9.03 -16.01 52.64
CA VAL A 22 10.17 -15.91 51.72
C VAL A 22 11.07 -14.77 52.18
N ILE A 23 12.28 -15.10 52.62
CA ILE A 23 13.34 -14.15 52.93
C ILE A 23 13.91 -13.63 51.60
N PHE A 24 13.77 -12.33 51.34
CA PHE A 24 14.42 -11.70 50.20
C PHE A 24 15.88 -11.42 50.54
N HIS A 25 16.81 -12.10 49.85
CA HIS A 25 18.18 -11.60 49.72
C HIS A 25 18.18 -10.48 48.67
N GLU A 26 18.85 -9.37 48.98
CA GLU A 26 19.06 -8.23 48.09
C GLU A 26 19.81 -8.70 46.82
N PRO A 27 19.27 -8.47 45.61
CA PRO A 27 19.96 -8.88 44.38
C PRO A 27 21.08 -7.88 44.06
N GLU A 28 22.32 -8.35 44.05
CA GLU A 28 23.44 -7.63 43.45
C GLU A 28 23.12 -7.32 41.97
N ALA A 29 23.33 -6.07 41.58
CA ALA A 29 23.04 -5.60 40.23
C ALA A 29 23.97 -6.30 39.22
N ILE A 30 23.40 -7.05 38.29
CA ILE A 30 24.13 -7.59 37.14
C ILE A 30 24.32 -6.44 36.14
N GLU A 31 25.54 -5.93 36.03
CA GLU A 31 25.93 -5.03 34.93
C GLU A 31 25.84 -5.80 33.61
N LEU A 32 24.77 -5.53 32.85
CA LEU A 32 24.64 -5.99 31.48
C LEU A 32 25.56 -5.14 30.60
N CYS A 33 26.73 -5.69 30.25
CA CYS A 33 27.57 -5.15 29.19
C CYS A 33 26.71 -4.86 27.95
N THR A 34 26.67 -3.59 27.53
CA THR A 34 26.04 -3.13 26.30
C THR A 34 26.70 -3.77 25.08
N THR A 35 26.21 -4.94 24.68
CA THR A 35 26.38 -5.39 23.30
C THR A 35 25.36 -4.63 22.47
N THR A 36 25.84 -3.60 21.78
CA THR A 36 25.09 -2.87 20.77
C THR A 36 24.30 -3.85 19.89
N PRO A 37 22.96 -3.80 19.87
CA PRO A 37 22.26 -4.40 18.75
C PRO A 37 22.65 -3.53 17.56
N LEU A 38 23.39 -4.12 16.62
CA LEU A 38 23.45 -3.59 15.26
C LEU A 38 22.01 -3.62 14.75
N MET A 39 21.28 -2.54 15.00
CA MET A 39 20.01 -2.27 14.34
C MET A 39 20.38 -2.23 12.87
N LYS A 40 20.12 -3.33 12.16
CA LYS A 40 19.93 -3.26 10.72
C LYS A 40 18.78 -2.28 10.56
N THR A 41 19.10 -1.04 10.22
CA THR A 41 18.16 -0.02 9.83
C THR A 41 17.21 -0.69 8.87
N ARG A 42 15.96 -0.91 9.31
CA ARG A 42 14.90 -1.36 8.44
C ARG A 42 14.87 -0.34 7.32
N THR A 43 15.42 -0.71 6.17
CA THR A 43 15.42 0.11 4.95
C THR A 43 14.02 0.67 4.81
N HIS A 44 13.89 2.00 4.77
CA HIS A 44 12.62 2.69 4.57
C HIS A 44 11.79 1.88 3.56
N THR A 45 10.61 1.39 3.96
CA THR A 45 9.80 0.49 3.13
C THR A 45 9.13 1.20 1.93
N GLY A 46 9.59 2.41 1.58
CA GLY A 46 9.14 3.21 0.46
C GLY A 46 10.28 3.63 -0.46
N CYS A 47 9.94 3.96 -1.70
CA CYS A 47 10.85 4.46 -2.73
C CYS A 47 10.84 6.00 -2.72
N LYS A 48 12.02 6.64 -2.67
CA LYS A 48 12.11 8.10 -2.82
C LYS A 48 11.84 8.46 -4.28
N VAL A 49 10.91 9.38 -4.50
CA VAL A 49 10.43 9.79 -5.82
C VAL A 49 10.15 11.28 -5.86
N THR A 50 10.06 11.84 -7.06
CA THR A 50 9.54 13.19 -7.28
C THR A 50 8.07 13.09 -7.69
N TYR A 51 7.16 13.49 -6.82
CA TYR A 51 5.75 13.56 -7.13
C TYR A 51 5.46 14.74 -8.06
N LEU A 52 4.90 14.43 -9.24
CA LEU A 52 4.61 15.40 -10.29
C LEU A 52 3.22 16.04 -10.11
N GLY A 53 2.37 15.45 -9.28
CA GLY A 53 1.01 15.91 -9.02
C GLY A 53 -0.06 14.93 -9.52
N LYS A 54 -1.27 15.46 -9.66
CA LYS A 54 -2.42 14.73 -10.22
C LYS A 54 -3.19 15.57 -11.23
N VAL A 55 -3.85 14.90 -12.16
CA VAL A 55 -4.80 15.49 -13.12
C VAL A 55 -6.07 14.66 -13.10
N SER A 56 -7.21 15.34 -12.90
CA SER A 56 -8.53 14.70 -12.98
C SER A 56 -8.92 14.48 -14.43
N THR A 57 -9.34 13.26 -14.74
CA THR A 57 -9.70 12.83 -16.09
C THR A 57 -11.18 12.48 -16.15
N THR A 58 -11.91 13.16 -17.03
CA THR A 58 -13.33 12.86 -17.28
C THR A 58 -13.44 11.91 -18.47
N GLY A 59 -14.26 10.85 -18.35
CA GLY A 59 -14.53 9.93 -19.45
C GLY A 59 -13.32 9.09 -19.89
N MET A 60 -12.37 8.83 -18.99
CA MET A 60 -11.19 8.00 -19.28
C MET A 60 -11.61 6.60 -19.74
N GLN A 61 -11.11 6.20 -20.90
CA GLN A 61 -11.16 4.81 -21.35
C GLN A 61 -9.90 4.11 -20.88
N PHE A 62 -10.02 2.98 -20.18
CA PHE A 62 -8.89 2.17 -19.70
C PHE A 62 -8.29 1.33 -20.83
N LEU A 63 -7.90 2.00 -21.91
CA LEU A 63 -7.20 1.43 -23.04
C LEU A 63 -5.70 1.73 -22.93
N SER A 64 -4.91 1.11 -23.81
CA SER A 64 -3.51 1.46 -23.96
C SER A 64 -3.35 2.98 -24.12
N GLY A 65 -2.45 3.57 -23.35
CA GLY A 65 -2.14 5.00 -23.42
C GLY A 65 -3.05 5.92 -22.58
N CYS A 66 -3.94 5.38 -21.72
CA CYS A 66 -4.82 6.21 -20.90
C CYS A 66 -4.07 7.20 -19.97
N THR A 67 -2.81 6.90 -19.60
CA THR A 67 -1.95 7.78 -18.80
C THR A 67 -1.14 8.78 -19.62
N GLU A 68 -1.04 8.64 -20.95
CA GLU A 68 -0.12 9.42 -21.78
C GLU A 68 -0.42 10.93 -21.70
N LYS A 69 -1.67 11.33 -21.94
CA LYS A 69 -2.05 12.76 -21.92
C LYS A 69 -1.90 13.38 -20.52
N PRO A 70 -2.43 12.77 -19.43
CA PRO A 70 -2.23 13.30 -18.08
C PRO A 70 -0.76 13.40 -17.67
N VAL A 71 0.06 12.39 -18.00
CA VAL A 71 1.49 12.39 -17.68
C VAL A 71 2.23 13.51 -18.45
N ILE A 72 1.91 13.73 -19.72
CA ILE A 72 2.46 14.86 -20.49
C ILE A 72 2.12 16.20 -19.82
N GLU A 73 0.88 16.38 -19.37
CA GLU A 73 0.44 17.61 -18.70
C GLU A 73 1.19 17.85 -17.39
N LEU A 74 1.26 16.83 -16.54
CA LEU A 74 1.99 16.87 -15.26
C LEU A 74 3.48 17.16 -15.49
N TRP A 75 4.08 16.51 -16.48
CA TRP A 75 5.49 16.71 -16.83
C TRP A 75 5.77 18.16 -17.26
N LYS A 76 4.93 18.71 -18.14
CA LYS A 76 5.07 20.11 -18.58
C LYS A 76 4.96 21.09 -17.41
N LYS A 77 3.94 20.91 -16.56
CA LYS A 77 3.76 21.73 -15.35
C LYS A 77 5.01 21.68 -14.47
N HIS A 78 5.54 20.48 -14.23
CA HIS A 78 6.75 20.28 -13.44
C HIS A 78 7.96 21.00 -14.06
N THR A 79 8.22 20.86 -15.36
CA THR A 79 9.35 21.52 -16.02
C THR A 79 9.25 23.05 -16.04
N LEU A 80 8.03 23.61 -16.02
CA LEU A 80 7.82 25.06 -16.00
C LEU A 80 8.01 25.68 -14.61
N THR A 81 7.77 24.91 -13.55
CA THR A 81 7.93 25.37 -12.15
C THR A 81 9.33 25.13 -11.59
N THR A 82 10.13 24.30 -12.25
CA THR A 82 11.42 23.82 -11.73
C THR A 82 12.55 24.57 -12.42
N GLU A 83 12.81 25.82 -12.02
CA GLU A 83 14.08 26.51 -12.33
C GLU A 83 15.23 26.02 -11.42
N ASP A 84 14.91 25.37 -10.30
CA ASP A 84 15.88 24.78 -9.35
C ASP A 84 15.69 23.26 -9.24
N VAL A 85 16.78 22.49 -9.35
CA VAL A 85 16.77 21.03 -9.20
C VAL A 85 16.50 20.66 -7.74
N TYR A 86 15.23 20.42 -7.40
CA TYR A 86 14.87 19.92 -6.07
C TYR A 86 15.11 18.40 -5.98
N PRO A 87 15.59 17.90 -4.82
CA PRO A 87 15.68 16.46 -4.57
C PRO A 87 14.29 15.82 -4.58
N ALA A 88 14.25 14.48 -4.61
CA ALA A 88 13.03 13.69 -4.45
C ALA A 88 12.16 14.26 -3.31
N ASN A 89 10.98 14.76 -3.66
CA ASN A 89 10.09 15.49 -2.76
C ASN A 89 9.05 14.57 -2.07
N ALA A 90 9.10 13.26 -2.34
CA ALA A 90 8.16 12.31 -1.79
C ALA A 90 8.79 10.93 -1.52
N LEU A 91 8.15 10.17 -0.64
CA LEU A 91 8.41 8.75 -0.41
C LEU A 91 7.12 7.96 -0.71
N LEU A 92 7.17 7.10 -1.72
CA LEU A 92 6.05 6.25 -2.13
C LEU A 92 6.19 4.85 -1.52
N GLU A 93 5.24 4.45 -0.69
CA GLU A 93 5.20 3.15 -0.03
C GLU A 93 3.98 2.34 -0.50
N ILE A 94 4.24 1.22 -1.17
CA ILE A 94 3.20 0.31 -1.67
C ILE A 94 3.06 -0.86 -0.69
N ARG A 95 1.92 -0.93 0.01
CA ARG A 95 1.56 -2.04 0.90
C ARG A 95 0.40 -2.84 0.31
N PRO A 96 0.17 -4.07 0.80
CA PRO A 96 -1.13 -4.72 0.59
C PRO A 96 -2.26 -3.78 1.07
N PHE A 97 -3.35 -3.70 0.33
CA PHE A 97 -4.56 -2.91 0.63
C PHE A 97 -4.43 -1.38 0.60
N GLN A 98 -3.24 -0.83 0.88
CA GLN A 98 -3.01 0.61 0.94
C GLN A 98 -1.69 1.03 0.30
N VAL A 99 -1.69 2.20 -0.33
CA VAL A 99 -0.50 2.88 -0.82
C VAL A 99 -0.41 4.22 -0.10
N TRP A 100 0.77 4.55 0.40
CA TRP A 100 1.03 5.81 1.08
C TRP A 100 1.99 6.65 0.24
N LEU A 101 1.65 7.92 0.07
CA LEU A 101 2.51 8.91 -0.53
C LEU A 101 2.84 9.95 0.54
N HIS A 102 4.05 9.87 1.07
CA HIS A 102 4.56 10.85 2.02
C HIS A 102 5.16 12.01 1.24
N HIS A 103 4.60 13.20 1.39
CA HIS A 103 5.21 14.44 0.90
C HIS A 103 6.27 14.88 1.89
N LEU A 104 7.47 15.11 1.40
CA LEU A 104 8.62 15.49 2.21
C LEU A 104 8.77 17.01 2.26
N ASP A 105 9.43 17.50 3.29
CA ASP A 105 9.86 18.89 3.37
C ASP A 105 10.93 19.20 2.31
N LEU A 106 11.29 20.49 2.19
CA LEU A 106 12.31 20.95 1.24
C LEU A 106 13.68 20.27 1.44
N LYS A 107 13.94 19.73 2.64
CA LYS A 107 15.17 19.01 2.98
C LYS A 107 15.10 17.52 2.61
N GLY A 108 13.91 16.98 2.32
CA GLY A 108 13.72 15.56 2.07
C GLY A 108 13.91 14.69 3.32
N GLU A 109 13.78 15.27 4.51
CA GLU A 109 14.12 14.66 5.80
C GLU A 109 12.85 14.24 6.56
N ALA A 110 11.78 15.03 6.48
CA ALA A 110 10.56 14.80 7.26
C ALA A 110 9.31 14.79 6.37
N THR A 111 8.37 13.91 6.70
CA THR A 111 7.03 13.90 6.10
C THR A 111 6.22 15.10 6.60
N VAL A 112 5.82 15.99 5.69
CA VAL A 112 4.97 17.16 6.00
C VAL A 112 3.48 16.86 5.78
N HIS A 113 3.17 16.02 4.81
CA HIS A 113 1.81 15.62 4.45
C HIS A 113 1.81 14.18 3.96
N MET A 114 0.69 13.47 4.06
CA MET A 114 0.58 12.09 3.61
C MET A 114 -0.76 11.82 2.95
N ASP A 115 -0.72 11.36 1.70
CA ASP A 115 -1.90 10.84 1.01
C ASP A 115 -1.99 9.33 1.18
N THR A 116 -3.20 8.81 1.32
CA THR A 116 -3.48 7.38 1.42
C THR A 116 -4.42 6.94 0.33
N PHE A 117 -3.99 5.97 -0.48
CA PHE A 117 -4.79 5.39 -1.55
C PHE A 117 -5.14 3.94 -1.20
N GLN A 118 -6.43 3.64 -1.21
CA GLN A 118 -6.88 2.25 -1.10
C GLN A 118 -6.57 1.51 -2.39
N VAL A 119 -5.87 0.37 -2.31
CA VAL A 119 -5.53 -0.45 -3.48
C VAL A 119 -6.78 -0.86 -4.24
N ALA A 120 -7.89 -1.17 -3.54
CA ALA A 120 -9.17 -1.53 -4.16
C ALA A 120 -9.80 -0.42 -5.03
N ARG A 121 -9.31 0.83 -4.93
CA ARG A 121 -9.80 1.99 -5.70
C ARG A 121 -8.81 2.43 -6.79
N ILE A 122 -7.63 1.84 -6.88
CA ILE A 122 -6.72 2.10 -8.00
C ILE A 122 -7.25 1.30 -9.19
N ALA A 123 -7.50 1.97 -10.31
CA ALA A 123 -8.08 1.35 -11.51
C ALA A 123 -7.03 0.89 -12.51
N TYR A 124 -5.86 1.54 -12.51
CA TYR A 124 -4.78 1.27 -13.46
C TYR A 124 -3.45 1.73 -12.87
N CYS A 125 -2.35 1.09 -13.27
CA CYS A 125 -1.00 1.58 -13.01
C CYS A 125 -0.02 1.13 -14.09
N THR A 126 1.01 1.93 -14.36
CA THR A 126 2.02 1.61 -15.38
C THR A 126 3.34 2.33 -15.14
N ALA A 127 4.42 1.76 -15.68
CA ALA A 127 5.65 2.50 -15.92
C ALA A 127 5.51 3.21 -17.28
N ASP A 128 5.13 4.49 -17.24
CA ASP A 128 4.90 5.31 -18.43
C ASP A 128 6.26 5.76 -18.99
N HIS A 129 6.44 5.65 -20.31
CA HIS A 129 7.70 5.95 -20.97
C HIS A 129 7.57 7.01 -22.07
N ASN A 130 6.41 7.68 -22.14
CA ASN A 130 6.09 8.59 -23.22
C ASN A 130 6.93 9.88 -23.17
N VAL A 131 7.12 10.44 -21.96
CA VAL A 131 7.90 11.68 -21.76
C VAL A 131 9.27 11.45 -21.11
N SER A 132 9.36 10.45 -20.24
CA SER A 132 10.60 10.04 -19.57
C SER A 132 10.47 8.55 -19.22
N PRO A 133 11.53 7.74 -19.36
CA PRO A 133 11.47 6.31 -19.01
C PRO A 133 11.36 6.06 -17.50
N ASN A 134 11.49 7.10 -16.67
CA ASN A 134 11.52 7.03 -15.22
C ASN A 134 10.15 7.29 -14.58
N ILE A 135 9.07 7.40 -15.37
CA ILE A 135 7.75 7.71 -14.83
C ILE A 135 7.03 6.44 -14.36
N PHE A 136 6.49 6.52 -13.15
CA PHE A 136 5.46 5.61 -12.67
C PHE A 136 4.16 6.39 -12.49
N ALA A 137 3.06 5.87 -13.04
CA ALA A 137 1.75 6.50 -12.97
C ALA A 137 0.68 5.51 -12.50
N TRP A 138 -0.32 6.02 -11.79
CA TRP A 138 -1.51 5.27 -11.41
C TRP A 138 -2.76 6.11 -11.57
N VAL A 139 -3.88 5.44 -11.82
CA VAL A 139 -5.21 6.05 -11.89
C VAL A 139 -6.00 5.63 -10.67
N TYR A 140 -6.41 6.61 -9.89
CA TYR A 140 -7.19 6.43 -8.67
C TYR A 140 -8.63 6.87 -8.89
N ARG A 141 -9.59 6.05 -8.44
CA ARG A 141 -10.99 6.43 -8.37
C ARG A 141 -11.21 7.25 -7.11
N GLU A 142 -11.17 8.57 -7.23
CA GLU A 142 -11.45 9.51 -6.13
C GLU A 142 -12.96 9.57 -5.85
N ILE A 143 -13.37 9.62 -4.59
CA ILE A 143 -14.76 9.72 -4.16
C ILE A 143 -14.90 11.08 -3.50
N ASN A 144 -15.72 11.93 -4.10
CA ASN A 144 -15.96 13.27 -3.62
C ASN A 144 -16.98 13.26 -2.46
N ASP A 145 -17.11 14.40 -1.77
CA ASP A 145 -18.02 14.55 -0.63
C ASP A 145 -19.50 14.32 -0.99
N ASP A 146 -19.87 14.60 -2.24
CA ASP A 146 -21.21 14.37 -2.79
C ASP A 146 -21.45 12.91 -3.25
N LEU A 147 -20.52 12.00 -2.93
CA LEU A 147 -20.51 10.59 -3.34
C LEU A 147 -20.33 10.36 -4.85
N SER A 148 -20.16 11.41 -5.64
CA SER A 148 -19.69 11.26 -7.02
C SER A 148 -18.25 10.75 -7.02
N TYR A 149 -17.82 10.21 -8.16
CA TYR A 149 -16.43 9.78 -8.32
C TYR A 149 -15.81 10.40 -9.56
N GLN A 150 -14.50 10.63 -9.48
CA GLN A 150 -13.68 11.05 -10.60
C GLN A 150 -12.44 10.17 -10.72
N MET A 151 -11.84 10.15 -11.89
CA MET A 151 -10.61 9.39 -12.15
C MET A 151 -9.43 10.35 -12.10
N ASP A 152 -8.61 10.24 -11.07
CA ASP A 152 -7.40 11.05 -10.93
C ASP A 152 -6.20 10.24 -11.41
N CYS A 153 -5.48 10.77 -12.41
CA CYS A 153 -4.18 10.24 -12.78
C CYS A 153 -3.09 10.92 -11.96
N HIS A 154 -2.32 10.13 -11.23
CA HIS A 154 -1.17 10.56 -10.45
C HIS A 154 0.11 10.07 -11.13
N ALA A 155 1.18 10.86 -11.04
CA ALA A 155 2.47 10.47 -11.59
C ALA A 155 3.63 10.85 -10.66
N VAL A 156 4.65 10.01 -10.66
CA VAL A 156 5.93 10.24 -9.98
C VAL A 156 7.07 10.00 -10.97
N GLU A 157 8.14 10.78 -10.85
CA GLU A 157 9.42 10.49 -11.45
C GLU A 157 10.30 9.71 -10.47
N CYS A 158 10.85 8.60 -10.93
CA CYS A 158 11.74 7.72 -10.18
C CYS A 158 13.20 8.03 -10.51
N GLU A 159 14.13 7.52 -9.70
CA GLU A 159 15.57 7.63 -9.98
C GLU A 159 16.00 6.89 -11.26
N SER A 160 15.26 5.85 -11.67
CA SER A 160 15.58 5.08 -12.87
C SER A 160 14.36 4.39 -13.47
N LYS A 161 14.48 4.01 -14.75
CA LYS A 161 13.53 3.15 -15.46
C LYS A 161 13.27 1.84 -14.74
N LEU A 162 14.30 1.27 -14.09
CA LEU A 162 14.16 0.02 -13.35
C LEU A 162 13.27 0.21 -12.12
N GLU A 163 13.46 1.31 -11.38
CA GLU A 163 12.62 1.63 -10.22
C GLU A 163 11.17 1.89 -10.61
N ALA A 164 10.92 2.63 -11.68
CA ALA A 164 9.56 2.83 -12.20
C ALA A 164 8.86 1.50 -12.50
N LYS A 165 9.58 0.55 -13.11
CA LYS A 165 9.07 -0.81 -13.37
C LYS A 165 8.86 -1.62 -12.09
N LYS A 166 9.75 -1.51 -11.10
CA LYS A 166 9.60 -2.18 -9.79
C LYS A 166 8.35 -1.69 -9.06
N LEU A 167 8.09 -0.38 -9.08
CA LEU A 167 6.88 0.20 -8.49
C LEU A 167 5.60 -0.30 -9.20
N ALA A 168 5.59 -0.32 -10.53
CA ALA A 168 4.47 -0.88 -11.28
C ALA A 168 4.21 -2.35 -10.95
N HIS A 169 5.28 -3.15 -10.85
CA HIS A 169 5.18 -4.55 -10.45
C HIS A 169 4.70 -4.71 -8.99
N ALA A 170 5.23 -3.92 -8.05
CA ALA A 170 4.82 -3.95 -6.66
C ALA A 170 3.33 -3.57 -6.50
N MET A 171 2.86 -2.57 -7.24
CA MET A 171 1.44 -2.18 -7.27
C MET A 171 0.56 -3.33 -7.80
N MET A 172 1.00 -4.00 -8.87
CA MET A 172 0.32 -5.18 -9.42
C MET A 172 0.24 -6.34 -8.42
N GLU A 173 1.30 -6.60 -7.67
CA GLU A 173 1.30 -7.62 -6.62
C GLU A 173 0.39 -7.23 -5.45
N ALA A 174 0.35 -5.94 -5.07
CA ALA A 174 -0.59 -5.44 -4.07
C ALA A 174 -2.05 -5.60 -4.52
N PHE A 175 -2.36 -5.37 -5.81
CA PHE A 175 -3.67 -5.63 -6.38
C PHE A 175 -4.08 -7.10 -6.24
N LYS A 176 -3.21 -8.02 -6.67
CA LYS A 176 -3.48 -9.45 -6.57
C LYS A 176 -3.78 -9.83 -5.11
N LYS A 177 -2.93 -9.45 -4.16
CA LYS A 177 -3.12 -9.77 -2.74
C LYS A 177 -4.44 -9.20 -2.20
N THR A 178 -4.75 -7.96 -2.55
CA THR A 178 -5.98 -7.28 -2.12
C THR A 178 -7.22 -8.00 -2.67
N PHE A 179 -7.24 -8.31 -3.96
CA PHE A 179 -8.38 -8.98 -4.60
C PHE A 179 -8.57 -10.41 -4.10
N HIS A 180 -7.49 -11.18 -3.91
CA HIS A 180 -7.57 -12.52 -3.34
C HIS A 180 -8.13 -12.50 -1.92
N SER A 181 -7.68 -11.56 -1.09
CA SER A 181 -8.20 -11.39 0.26
C SER A 181 -9.68 -10.99 0.27
N MET A 182 -10.12 -10.13 -0.64
CA MET A 182 -11.54 -9.74 -0.75
C MET A 182 -12.42 -10.91 -1.22
N LYS A 183 -11.90 -11.77 -2.10
CA LYS A 183 -12.58 -12.99 -2.55
C LYS A 183 -12.68 -14.03 -1.43
N SER A 184 -11.64 -14.21 -0.62
CA SER A 184 -11.66 -15.14 0.52
C SER A 184 -12.56 -14.65 1.66
N ASP A 185 -12.71 -13.33 1.82
CA ASP A 185 -13.59 -12.69 2.80
C ASP A 185 -15.07 -12.65 2.37
N GLY A 186 -15.41 -13.23 1.21
CA GLY A 186 -16.79 -13.30 0.71
C GLY A 186 -17.36 -11.96 0.20
N ARG A 187 -16.57 -10.89 0.18
CA ARG A 187 -16.97 -9.56 -0.33
C ARG A 187 -17.05 -9.48 -1.84
N ILE A 188 -16.49 -10.45 -2.56
CA ILE A 188 -16.58 -10.56 -4.02
C ILE A 188 -17.24 -11.90 -4.35
N HIS A 189 -18.45 -11.86 -4.91
CA HIS A 189 -19.20 -13.07 -5.27
C HIS A 189 -18.52 -13.81 -6.43
N ARG A 190 -18.36 -15.13 -6.29
CA ARG A 190 -17.87 -16.04 -7.33
C ARG A 190 -19.00 -16.32 -8.32
N ASN A 191 -19.20 -15.47 -9.31
CA ASN A 191 -19.87 -15.88 -10.54
C ASN A 191 -18.85 -16.62 -11.42
N SER A 192 -18.62 -17.89 -11.12
CA SER A 192 -18.00 -18.85 -12.04
C SER A 192 -19.10 -19.76 -12.61
N SER A 193 -19.29 -19.68 -13.91
CA SER A 193 -19.83 -20.70 -14.81
C SER A 193 -19.43 -20.19 -16.20
N SER A 194 -18.73 -20.85 -17.10
CA SER A 194 -18.14 -22.19 -17.29
C SER A 194 -17.43 -22.03 -18.66
N GLU A 195 -16.24 -22.55 -18.97
CA GLU A 195 -15.94 -23.93 -19.33
C GLU A 195 -14.42 -24.05 -19.56
N GLU A 196 -13.89 -25.20 -19.16
CA GLU A 196 -12.56 -25.72 -19.47
C GLU A 196 -12.43 -25.97 -20.99
N MET A 197 -11.25 -25.76 -21.57
CA MET A 197 -10.65 -26.77 -22.46
C MET A 197 -9.20 -26.37 -22.78
N SER A 198 -8.27 -26.99 -22.08
CA SER A 198 -6.92 -27.22 -22.57
C SER A 198 -6.99 -28.00 -23.89
N HIS A 199 -6.67 -27.35 -25.01
CA HIS A 199 -6.32 -28.07 -26.24
C HIS A 199 -4.80 -28.24 -26.28
N GLU A 200 -4.38 -29.48 -26.08
CA GLU A 200 -3.10 -30.02 -26.48
C GLU A 200 -2.84 -29.71 -27.96
N PHE A 201 -1.63 -29.26 -28.25
CA PHE A 201 -1.09 -29.21 -29.60
C PHE A 201 -0.69 -30.63 -29.99
N GLU A 202 -1.55 -31.35 -30.71
CA GLU A 202 -1.11 -32.46 -31.55
C GLU A 202 -0.54 -31.90 -32.85
N SER A 203 0.77 -32.10 -33.02
CA SER A 203 1.48 -31.87 -34.27
C SER A 203 1.11 -32.99 -35.24
N ASP A 204 0.49 -32.61 -36.35
CA ASP A 204 0.27 -33.42 -37.55
C ASP A 204 1.59 -33.55 -38.32
N ASP A 205 2.12 -34.78 -38.44
CA ASP A 205 3.20 -35.14 -39.36
C ASP A 205 2.95 -36.58 -39.85
N GLY A 206 2.56 -36.73 -41.13
CA GLY A 206 2.34 -38.02 -41.79
C GLY A 206 1.42 -37.98 -43.00
#